data_AF-A0A2N9G5T3-F1
#
_entry.id   AF-A0A2N9G5T3-F1
#
_cell.length_a   1.000
_cell.length_b   1.000
_cell.length_c   1.000
_cell.angle_alpha   90.00
_cell.angle_beta   90.00
_cell.angle_gamma   90.00
#
_symmetry.space_group_name_H-M   'P 1'
#
loop_
_entity.id
_entity.type
_entity.pdbx_description
1 polymer ?
#
loop_
_entity_poly.entity_id
_entity_poly.type
_entity_poly.pdbx_seq_one_letter_code
_entity_poly.pdbx_strand_id
1 'polypeptide(L)'
;MEHMSEDGDMEVKRKMDALREDLMEKEKELEGSEALQQFLVIKERKSNDELQDARKELIMGLREVTTRANIGVKRMGELDSKPFLTTMKRKVSKVEVQQKALELCSQWEDYLRDPSWHPFKVKVDENGNAEEEIDEEDEYLNKLKREYGDEVWQAVTTALKEMNDYNPSGRSIVPELWNFKEGRKATLTEGVMHILKQ
;
A
#
# COMPACT_ATOMS: atom_id res chain seq x y z
N MET A 1 -2.81 -47.80 63.26
CA MET A 1 -2.41 -47.59 61.85
C MET A 1 -3.15 -46.42 61.19
N GLU A 2 -3.90 -45.57 61.92
CA GLU A 2 -4.65 -44.45 61.32
C GLU A 2 -3.86 -43.14 61.17
N HIS A 3 -2.76 -42.94 61.92
CA HIS A 3 -2.01 -41.68 61.90
C HIS A 3 -1.13 -41.42 60.66
N MET A 4 -0.90 -42.40 59.80
CA MET A 4 -0.11 -42.23 58.57
C MET A 4 -0.96 -41.77 57.37
N SER A 5 -2.29 -41.82 57.48
CA SER A 5 -3.22 -41.37 56.43
C SER A 5 -3.52 -39.87 56.53
N GLU A 6 -3.55 -39.32 57.74
CA GLU A 6 -3.87 -37.89 57.98
C GLU A 6 -2.72 -36.95 57.58
N ASP A 7 -1.46 -37.37 57.74
CA ASP A 7 -0.30 -36.52 57.43
C ASP A 7 -0.13 -36.32 55.91
N GLY A 8 -0.37 -37.38 55.13
CA GLY A 8 -0.41 -37.31 53.67
C GLY A 8 -1.58 -36.47 53.14
N ASP A 9 -2.76 -36.57 53.75
CA ASP A 9 -3.93 -35.75 53.38
C ASP A 9 -3.73 -34.26 53.72
N MET A 10 -3.04 -33.98 54.83
CA MET A 10 -2.66 -32.62 55.23
C MET A 10 -1.63 -32.00 54.27
N GLU A 11 -0.66 -32.77 53.78
CA GLU A 11 0.32 -32.30 52.79
C GLU A 11 -0.35 -32.01 51.43
N VAL A 12 -1.25 -32.88 50.98
CA VAL A 12 -2.03 -32.68 49.74
C VAL A 12 -2.89 -31.41 49.85
N LYS A 13 -3.54 -31.18 50.99
CA LYS A 13 -4.33 -29.97 51.23
C LYS A 13 -3.50 -28.69 51.16
N ARG A 14 -2.31 -28.67 51.78
CA ARG A 14 -1.39 -27.52 51.71
C ARG A 14 -0.93 -27.24 50.27
N LYS A 15 -0.61 -28.28 49.49
CA LYS A 15 -0.24 -28.14 48.07
C LYS A 15 -1.41 -27.60 47.25
N MET A 16 -2.63 -28.07 47.51
CA MET A 16 -3.83 -27.57 46.83
C MET A 16 -4.11 -26.10 47.15
N ASP A 17 -3.94 -25.68 48.40
CA ASP A 17 -4.13 -24.29 48.80
C ASP A 17 -3.05 -23.37 48.18
N ALA A 18 -1.79 -23.79 48.16
CA ALA A 18 -0.71 -23.04 47.51
C ALA A 18 -0.93 -22.90 45.99
N LEU A 19 -1.40 -23.96 45.31
CA LEU A 19 -1.74 -23.89 43.88
C LEU A 19 -2.91 -22.95 43.60
N ARG A 20 -3.88 -22.84 44.51
CA ARG A 20 -4.97 -21.88 44.38
C ARG A 20 -4.50 -20.44 44.54
N GLU A 21 -3.61 -20.19 45.49
CA GLU A 21 -3.00 -18.86 45.67
C GLU A 21 -2.19 -18.44 44.46
N ASP A 22 -1.33 -19.32 43.93
CA ASP A 22 -0.56 -19.06 42.71
C ASP A 22 -1.50 -18.84 41.51
N LEU A 23 -2.57 -19.64 41.36
CA LEU A 23 -3.54 -19.44 40.30
C LEU A 23 -4.23 -18.06 40.39
N MET A 24 -4.64 -17.65 41.60
CA MET A 24 -5.24 -16.32 41.81
C MET A 24 -4.26 -15.19 41.52
N GLU A 25 -2.98 -15.35 41.87
CA GLU A 25 -1.93 -14.38 41.53
C GLU A 25 -1.74 -14.29 40.01
N LYS A 26 -1.64 -15.44 39.33
CA LYS A 26 -1.50 -15.52 37.87
C LYS A 26 -2.70 -14.95 37.13
N GLU A 27 -3.93 -15.18 37.62
CA GLU A 27 -5.15 -14.59 37.07
C GLU A 27 -5.13 -13.06 37.17
N LYS A 28 -4.70 -12.52 38.32
CA LYS A 28 -4.56 -11.07 38.51
C LYS A 28 -3.44 -10.47 37.66
N GLU A 29 -2.31 -11.16 37.53
CA GLU A 29 -1.23 -10.76 36.64
C GLU A 29 -1.69 -10.73 35.18
N LEU A 30 -2.44 -11.76 34.76
CA LEU A 30 -3.01 -11.86 33.42
C LEU A 30 -3.99 -10.71 33.15
N GLU A 31 -4.92 -10.44 34.07
CA GLU A 31 -5.86 -9.32 33.97
C GLU A 31 -5.12 -7.97 33.84
N GLY A 32 -4.06 -7.77 34.63
CA GLY A 32 -3.20 -6.59 34.54
C GLY A 32 -2.49 -6.47 33.18
N SER A 33 -2.00 -7.58 32.65
CA SER A 33 -1.34 -7.64 31.34
C SER A 33 -2.33 -7.36 30.19
N GLU A 34 -3.54 -7.93 30.25
CA GLU A 34 -4.60 -7.68 29.28
C GLU A 34 -5.05 -6.22 29.28
N ALA A 35 -5.23 -5.62 30.46
CA ALA A 35 -5.57 -4.20 30.61
C ALA A 35 -4.48 -3.30 30.01
N LEU A 36 -3.20 -3.61 30.26
CA LEU A 36 -2.08 -2.86 29.68
C LEU A 36 -2.03 -3.02 28.16
N GLN A 37 -2.23 -4.23 27.63
CA GLN A 37 -2.27 -4.47 26.19
C GLN A 37 -3.37 -3.66 25.51
N GLN A 38 -4.59 -3.66 26.08
CA GLN A 38 -5.70 -2.86 25.55
C GLN A 38 -5.38 -1.36 25.58
N PHE A 39 -4.79 -0.86 26.67
CA PHE A 39 -4.37 0.54 26.77
C PHE A 39 -3.36 0.91 25.70
N LEU A 40 -2.34 0.07 25.48
CA LEU A 40 -1.32 0.31 24.46
C LEU A 40 -1.90 0.30 23.05
N VAL A 41 -2.82 -0.62 22.75
CA VAL A 41 -3.53 -0.66 21.45
C VAL A 41 -4.34 0.63 21.23
N ILE A 42 -5.06 1.11 22.24
CA ILE A 42 -5.82 2.36 22.13
C ILE A 42 -4.88 3.56 21.91
N LYS A 43 -3.75 3.60 22.62
CA LYS A 43 -2.77 4.69 22.50
C LYS A 43 -2.06 4.67 21.15
N GLU A 44 -1.68 3.51 20.66
CA GLU A 44 -1.06 3.32 19.34
C GLU A 44 -2.02 3.78 18.24
N ARG A 45 -3.28 3.34 18.26
CA ARG A 45 -4.29 3.76 17.29
C ARG A 45 -4.45 5.27 17.23
N LYS A 46 -4.60 5.93 18.39
CA LYS A 46 -4.70 7.40 18.47
C LYS A 46 -3.49 8.09 17.87
N SER A 47 -2.28 7.65 18.22
CA SER A 47 -1.05 8.22 17.68
C SER A 47 -0.90 7.97 16.18
N ASN A 48 -1.31 6.80 15.69
CA ASN A 48 -1.29 6.49 14.27
C ASN A 48 -2.30 7.35 13.51
N ASP A 49 -3.51 7.55 14.04
CA ASP A 49 -4.53 8.41 13.42
C ASP A 49 -4.00 9.85 13.24
N GLU A 50 -3.36 10.42 14.27
CA GLU A 50 -2.71 11.73 14.18
C GLU A 50 -1.62 11.79 13.10
N LEU A 51 -0.79 10.74 12.99
CA LEU A 51 0.26 10.64 11.96
C LEU A 51 -0.33 10.49 10.55
N GLN A 52 -1.40 9.71 10.39
CA GLN A 52 -2.09 9.55 9.11
C GLN A 52 -2.75 10.86 8.68
N ASP A 53 -3.40 11.58 9.61
CA ASP A 53 -4.02 12.87 9.32
C ASP A 53 -2.97 13.93 8.96
N ALA A 54 -1.86 14.01 9.70
CA ALA A 54 -0.74 14.86 9.33
C ALA A 54 -0.18 14.52 7.93
N ARG A 55 -0.12 13.23 7.58
CA ARG A 55 0.31 12.79 6.24
C ARG A 55 -0.68 13.21 5.16
N LYS A 56 -1.99 13.07 5.38
CA LYS A 56 -3.04 13.50 4.44
C LYS A 56 -2.98 15.01 4.21
N GLU A 57 -2.86 15.79 5.28
CA GLU A 57 -2.72 17.26 5.19
C GLU A 57 -1.47 17.66 4.41
N LEU A 58 -0.35 16.97 4.66
CA LEU A 58 0.88 17.21 3.91
C LEU A 58 0.72 16.90 2.41
N ILE A 59 0.07 15.78 2.06
CA ILE A 59 -0.25 15.45 0.66
C ILE A 59 -1.17 16.50 0.04
N MET A 60 -2.17 16.97 0.79
CA MET A 60 -3.10 18.00 0.32
C MET A 60 -2.37 19.32 0.06
N GLY A 61 -1.55 19.77 1.00
CA GLY A 61 -0.79 21.01 0.91
C GLY A 61 0.28 21.00 -0.19
N LEU A 62 0.85 19.83 -0.50
CA LEU A 62 1.85 19.66 -1.57
C LEU A 62 1.23 19.36 -2.94
N ARG A 63 -0.09 19.26 -3.06
CA ARG A 63 -0.79 18.85 -4.31
C ARG A 63 -0.53 19.78 -5.49
N GLU A 64 -0.42 21.09 -5.23
CA GLU A 64 -0.23 22.10 -6.27
C GLU A 64 1.25 22.50 -6.47
N VAL A 65 2.16 21.95 -5.66
CA VAL A 65 3.59 22.26 -5.75
C VAL A 65 4.19 21.54 -6.96
N THR A 66 4.58 22.33 -7.97
CA THR A 66 5.01 21.79 -9.27
C THR A 66 6.44 21.25 -9.28
N THR A 67 6.55 19.97 -9.66
CA THR A 67 7.59 19.18 -10.40
C THR A 67 9.11 19.45 -10.31
N ARG A 68 9.62 20.56 -9.75
CA ARG A 68 11.08 20.79 -9.61
C ARG A 68 11.64 20.37 -8.25
N ALA A 69 10.78 20.04 -7.30
CA ALA A 69 11.19 19.58 -5.98
C ALA A 69 11.45 18.07 -5.96
N ASN A 70 12.44 17.65 -5.17
CA ASN A 70 12.73 16.22 -4.95
C ASN A 70 11.62 15.51 -4.17
N ILE A 71 10.87 16.24 -3.35
CA ILE A 71 9.72 15.74 -2.58
C ILE A 71 8.46 16.42 -3.11
N GLY A 72 7.40 15.65 -3.33
CA GLY A 72 6.12 16.18 -3.78
C GLY A 72 5.03 15.10 -3.75
N VAL A 73 3.96 15.34 -4.49
CA VAL A 73 2.86 14.38 -4.61
C VAL A 73 2.93 13.68 -5.97
N LYS A 74 3.00 12.35 -5.95
CA LYS A 74 2.82 11.51 -7.13
C LYS A 74 1.38 11.01 -7.15
N ARG A 75 0.78 10.96 -8.34
CA ARG A 75 -0.57 10.44 -8.57
C ARG A 75 -0.46 8.99 -9.04
N MET A 76 -0.51 8.06 -8.11
CA MET A 76 -0.31 6.64 -8.38
C MET A 76 -1.44 6.11 -9.26
N GLY A 77 -1.07 5.48 -10.39
CA GLY A 77 -2.00 4.99 -11.39
C GLY A 77 -2.45 6.05 -12.41
N GLU A 78 -1.90 7.27 -12.37
CA GLU A 78 -2.12 8.24 -13.44
C GLU A 78 -1.32 7.84 -14.70
N LEU A 79 -1.99 7.82 -15.85
CA LEU A 79 -1.37 7.50 -17.13
C LEU A 79 -0.52 8.68 -17.64
N ASP A 80 0.77 8.45 -17.90
CA ASP A 80 1.61 9.46 -18.56
C ASP A 80 1.21 9.60 -20.03
N SER A 81 0.74 10.78 -20.41
CA SER A 81 0.31 11.10 -21.78
C SER A 81 1.47 11.42 -22.73
N LYS A 82 2.69 11.67 -22.22
CA LYS A 82 3.84 12.07 -23.06
C LYS A 82 4.24 11.00 -24.08
N PRO A 83 4.30 9.69 -23.75
CA PRO A 83 4.62 8.66 -24.74
C PRO A 83 3.61 8.58 -25.88
N PHE A 84 2.32 8.79 -25.59
CA PHE A 84 1.26 8.84 -26.58
C PHE A 84 1.46 10.01 -27.54
N LEU A 85 1.74 11.21 -27.01
CA LEU A 85 2.05 12.39 -27.82
C LEU A 85 3.27 12.18 -28.71
N THR A 86 4.36 11.64 -28.15
CA THR A 86 5.61 11.39 -28.89
C THR A 86 5.39 10.37 -30.01
N THR A 87 4.62 9.32 -29.74
CA THR A 87 4.28 8.28 -30.72
C THR A 87 3.39 8.84 -31.84
N MET A 88 2.37 9.63 -31.51
CA MET A 88 1.48 10.24 -32.51
C MET A 88 2.18 11.22 -33.44
N LYS A 89 3.18 11.97 -32.94
CA LYS A 89 4.02 12.85 -33.79
C LYS A 89 4.68 12.13 -34.97
N ARG A 90 4.92 10.82 -34.86
CA ARG A 90 5.54 10.00 -35.91
C ARG A 90 4.53 9.37 -36.87
N LYS A 91 3.24 9.33 -36.51
CA LYS A 91 2.19 8.59 -37.22
C LYS A 91 1.17 9.46 -37.94
N VAL A 92 0.86 10.65 -37.43
CA VAL A 92 -0.22 11.50 -37.96
C VAL A 92 0.26 12.91 -38.31
N SER A 93 -0.58 13.66 -39.03
CA SER A 93 -0.30 15.04 -39.38
C SER A 93 -0.18 15.91 -38.13
N LYS A 94 0.66 16.96 -38.17
CA LYS A 94 0.90 17.85 -37.01
C LYS A 94 -0.39 18.45 -36.42
N VAL A 95 -1.40 18.67 -37.24
CA VAL A 95 -2.69 19.26 -36.84
C VAL A 95 -3.48 18.27 -35.98
N GLU A 96 -3.34 16.97 -36.22
CA GLU A 96 -4.13 15.92 -35.56
C GLU A 96 -3.40 15.25 -34.38
N VAL A 97 -2.08 15.43 -34.26
CA VAL A 97 -1.26 14.77 -33.22
C VAL A 97 -1.86 14.88 -31.83
N GLN A 98 -2.21 16.10 -31.42
CA GLN A 98 -2.63 16.37 -30.05
C GLN A 98 -3.99 15.74 -29.77
N GLN A 99 -4.94 15.87 -30.70
CA GLN A 99 -6.26 15.27 -30.58
C GLN A 99 -6.16 13.74 -30.54
N LYS A 100 -5.43 13.13 -31.47
CA LYS A 100 -5.29 11.66 -31.55
C LYS A 100 -4.59 11.07 -30.34
N ALA A 101 -3.58 11.77 -29.80
CA ALA A 101 -2.91 11.33 -28.58
C ALA A 101 -3.86 11.37 -27.38
N LEU A 102 -4.64 12.44 -27.23
CA LEU A 102 -5.62 12.57 -26.14
C LEU A 102 -6.73 11.52 -26.25
N GLU A 103 -7.26 11.28 -27.44
CA GLU A 103 -8.24 10.22 -27.70
C GLU A 103 -7.70 8.85 -27.27
N LEU A 104 -6.47 8.53 -27.65
CA LEU A 104 -5.84 7.25 -27.28
C LEU A 104 -5.54 7.16 -25.78
N CYS A 105 -5.00 8.22 -25.16
CA CYS A 105 -4.78 8.26 -23.72
C CYS A 105 -6.09 8.00 -22.96
N SER A 106 -7.16 8.73 -23.31
CA SER A 106 -8.47 8.58 -22.68
C SER A 106 -9.01 7.16 -22.82
N GLN A 107 -8.86 6.55 -23.99
CA GLN A 107 -9.28 5.17 -24.20
C GLN A 107 -8.54 4.20 -23.27
N TRP A 108 -7.24 4.40 -23.07
CA TRP A 108 -6.46 3.57 -22.15
C TRP A 108 -6.75 3.87 -20.68
N GLU A 109 -7.07 5.12 -20.32
CA GLU A 109 -7.57 5.45 -19.00
C GLU A 109 -8.90 4.73 -18.68
N ASP A 110 -9.79 4.60 -19.67
CA ASP A 110 -11.04 3.83 -19.51
C ASP A 110 -10.76 2.34 -19.29
N TYR A 111 -9.84 1.75 -20.07
CA TYR A 111 -9.41 0.36 -19.84
C TYR A 111 -8.80 0.17 -18.45
N LEU A 112 -7.89 1.05 -18.03
CA LEU A 112 -7.25 0.98 -16.70
C LEU A 112 -8.27 1.04 -15.55
N ARG A 113 -9.38 1.76 -15.75
CA ARG A 113 -10.46 1.89 -14.76
C ARG A 113 -11.48 0.75 -14.80
N ASP A 114 -11.47 -0.06 -15.85
CA ASP A 114 -12.40 -1.18 -15.99
C ASP A 114 -11.97 -2.34 -15.07
N PRO A 115 -12.76 -2.68 -14.04
CA PRO A 115 -12.42 -3.78 -13.14
C PRO A 115 -12.50 -5.16 -13.81
N SER A 116 -13.18 -5.28 -14.96
CA SER A 116 -13.25 -6.53 -15.72
C SER A 116 -11.96 -6.84 -16.47
N TRP A 117 -11.11 -5.83 -16.71
CA TRP A 117 -9.80 -6.01 -17.30
C TRP A 117 -8.72 -6.05 -16.21
N HIS A 118 -8.17 -7.25 -16.01
CA HIS A 118 -7.16 -7.52 -15.00
C HIS A 118 -6.05 -8.39 -15.59
N PRO A 119 -5.15 -7.81 -16.40
CA PRO A 119 -4.11 -8.57 -17.11
C PRO A 119 -2.93 -8.85 -16.19
N PHE A 120 -3.19 -9.61 -15.12
CA PHE A 120 -2.19 -10.06 -14.16
C PHE A 120 -2.20 -11.58 -14.05
N LYS A 121 -1.02 -12.14 -13.80
CA LYS A 121 -0.79 -13.54 -13.47
C LYS A 121 -0.18 -13.61 -12.07
N VAL A 122 -0.64 -14.57 -11.29
CA VAL A 122 -0.06 -14.86 -9.97
C VAL A 122 1.17 -15.75 -10.15
N LYS A 123 2.31 -15.31 -9.63
CA LYS A 123 3.51 -16.13 -9.46
C LYS A 123 3.68 -16.44 -7.98
N VAL A 124 4.06 -17.69 -7.69
CA VAL A 124 4.35 -18.13 -6.33
C VAL A 124 5.84 -18.38 -6.22
N ASP A 125 6.49 -17.74 -5.24
CA ASP A 125 7.91 -17.93 -4.97
C ASP A 125 8.17 -19.28 -4.24
N GLU A 126 9.45 -19.61 -4.05
CA GLU A 126 9.87 -20.83 -3.34
C GLU A 126 9.43 -20.87 -1.87
N ASN A 127 9.09 -19.71 -1.29
CA ASN A 127 8.64 -19.56 0.10
C ASN A 127 7.11 -19.59 0.23
N GLY A 128 6.37 -19.71 -0.89
CA GLY A 128 4.91 -19.70 -0.91
C GLY A 128 4.27 -18.31 -0.95
N ASN A 129 5.05 -17.23 -1.15
CA ASN A 129 4.51 -15.89 -1.34
C ASN A 129 3.96 -15.75 -2.77
N ALA A 130 2.73 -15.24 -2.87
CA ALA A 130 2.08 -14.97 -4.14
C ALA A 130 2.24 -13.49 -4.52
N GLU A 131 2.79 -13.22 -5.70
CA GLU A 131 2.91 -11.88 -6.28
C GLU A 131 2.18 -11.82 -7.63
N GLU A 132 1.50 -10.71 -7.89
CA GLU A 132 0.84 -10.44 -9.17
C GLU A 132 1.80 -9.72 -10.11
N GLU A 133 2.05 -10.32 -11.27
CA GLU A 133 2.83 -9.70 -12.35
C GLU A 133 1.96 -9.47 -13.57
N ILE A 134 2.35 -8.51 -14.41
CA ILE A 134 1.66 -8.24 -15.67
C ILE A 134 1.69 -9.49 -16.56
N ASP A 135 0.52 -9.85 -17.09
CA ASP A 135 0.41 -10.87 -18.11
C ASP A 135 0.92 -10.34 -19.45
N GLU A 136 2.14 -10.69 -19.83
CA GLU A 136 2.71 -10.33 -21.14
C GLU A 136 1.99 -11.00 -22.32
N GLU A 137 1.13 -12.00 -22.09
CA GLU A 137 0.32 -12.64 -23.13
C GLU A 137 -1.03 -11.93 -23.35
N ASP A 138 -1.40 -10.95 -22.52
CA ASP A 138 -2.65 -10.20 -22.66
C ASP A 138 -2.80 -9.59 -24.07
N GLU A 139 -3.94 -9.84 -24.70
CA GLU A 139 -4.18 -9.46 -26.09
C GLU A 139 -4.16 -7.95 -26.30
N TYR A 140 -4.70 -7.18 -25.34
CA TYR A 140 -4.78 -5.72 -25.42
C TYR A 140 -3.39 -5.09 -25.24
N LEU A 141 -2.62 -5.53 -24.25
CA LEU A 141 -1.24 -5.08 -24.03
C LEU A 141 -0.34 -5.44 -25.21
N ASN A 142 -0.47 -6.64 -25.77
CA ASN A 142 0.28 -7.04 -26.95
C ASN A 142 -0.08 -6.21 -28.19
N LYS A 143 -1.37 -5.92 -28.38
CA LYS A 143 -1.82 -5.01 -29.44
C LYS A 143 -1.26 -3.60 -29.25
N LEU A 144 -1.32 -3.05 -28.03
CA LEU A 144 -0.77 -1.74 -27.68
C LEU A 144 0.71 -1.64 -28.06
N LYS A 145 1.50 -2.63 -27.64
CA LYS A 145 2.95 -2.67 -27.89
C LYS A 145 3.26 -2.73 -29.39
N ARG A 146 2.56 -3.56 -30.15
CA ARG A 146 2.72 -3.65 -31.62
C ARG A 146 2.34 -2.36 -32.33
N GLU A 147 1.26 -1.72 -31.92
CA GLU A 147 0.73 -0.55 -32.63
C GLU A 147 1.46 0.75 -32.24
N TYR A 148 1.81 0.91 -30.96
CA TYR A 148 2.29 2.18 -30.40
C TYR A 148 3.69 2.12 -29.78
N GLY A 149 4.29 0.92 -29.70
CA GLY A 149 5.66 0.73 -29.24
C GLY A 149 5.81 0.63 -27.73
N ASP A 150 7.06 0.40 -27.32
CA ASP A 150 7.41 0.07 -25.93
C ASP A 150 7.16 1.21 -24.94
N GLU A 151 7.38 2.47 -25.35
CA GLU A 151 7.20 3.63 -24.44
C GLU A 151 5.73 3.78 -23.98
N VAL A 152 4.77 3.56 -24.90
CA VAL A 152 3.34 3.62 -24.58
C VAL A 152 2.92 2.41 -23.74
N TRP A 153 3.42 1.23 -24.10
CA TRP A 153 3.19 0.01 -23.32
C TRP A 153 3.74 0.14 -21.88
N GLN A 154 4.92 0.71 -21.70
CA GLN A 154 5.52 0.96 -20.39
C GLN A 154 4.70 1.96 -19.57
N ALA A 155 4.17 3.02 -20.19
CA ALA A 155 3.30 3.98 -19.51
C ALA A 155 2.02 3.33 -18.98
N VAL A 156 1.36 2.52 -19.81
CA VAL A 156 0.12 1.81 -19.43
C VAL A 156 0.39 0.77 -18.34
N THR A 157 1.42 -0.06 -18.50
CA THR A 157 1.72 -1.11 -17.52
C THR A 157 2.22 -0.55 -16.20
N THR A 158 2.95 0.58 -16.20
CA THR A 158 3.32 1.29 -14.97
C THR A 158 2.09 1.80 -14.24
N ALA A 159 1.19 2.50 -14.94
CA ALA A 159 -0.06 2.98 -14.34
C ALA A 159 -0.93 1.82 -13.81
N LEU A 160 -1.00 0.71 -14.54
CA LEU A 160 -1.76 -0.47 -14.14
C LEU A 160 -1.18 -1.12 -12.86
N LYS A 161 0.15 -1.29 -12.77
CA LYS A 161 0.82 -1.79 -11.56
C LYS A 161 0.57 -0.87 -10.37
N GLU A 162 0.74 0.43 -10.55
CA GLU A 162 0.50 1.41 -9.49
C GLU A 162 -0.96 1.40 -9.01
N MET A 163 -1.94 1.26 -9.92
CA MET A 163 -3.35 1.09 -9.53
C MET A 163 -3.56 -0.19 -8.72
N ASN A 164 -2.90 -1.29 -9.09
CA ASN A 164 -3.00 -2.56 -8.38
C ASN A 164 -2.40 -2.49 -6.97
N ASP A 165 -1.26 -1.83 -6.83
CA ASP A 165 -0.56 -1.70 -5.54
C ASP A 165 -1.30 -0.76 -4.57
N TYR A 166 -1.93 0.30 -5.09
CA TYR A 166 -2.51 1.36 -4.25
C TYR A 166 -4.03 1.28 -4.09
N ASN A 167 -4.74 0.77 -5.08
CA ASN A 167 -6.20 0.70 -5.05
C ASN A 167 -6.73 -0.41 -6.00
N PRO A 168 -6.40 -1.68 -5.72
CA PRO A 168 -6.69 -2.79 -6.64
C PRO A 168 -8.18 -2.92 -6.94
N SER A 169 -9.04 -2.77 -5.93
CA SER A 169 -10.49 -2.88 -6.08
C SER A 169 -11.14 -1.61 -6.64
N GLY A 170 -10.66 -0.43 -6.25
CA GLY A 170 -11.30 0.83 -6.61
C GLY A 170 -10.80 1.46 -7.92
N ARG A 171 -9.66 0.99 -8.46
CA ARG A 171 -9.05 1.45 -9.73
C ARG A 171 -9.01 2.98 -9.90
N SER A 172 -8.88 3.69 -8.77
CA SER A 172 -8.87 5.15 -8.72
C SER A 172 -7.47 5.64 -8.40
N ILE A 173 -7.10 6.76 -9.01
CA ILE A 173 -5.80 7.39 -8.81
C ILE A 173 -5.65 7.80 -7.33
N VAL A 174 -4.55 7.39 -6.71
CA VAL A 174 -4.25 7.70 -5.30
C VAL A 174 -3.09 8.69 -5.22
N PRO A 175 -3.27 9.88 -4.60
CA PRO A 175 -2.15 10.77 -4.34
C PRO A 175 -1.27 10.19 -3.23
N GLU A 176 0.03 10.14 -3.47
CA GLU A 176 1.03 9.64 -2.52
C GLU A 176 2.18 10.64 -2.38
N LEU A 177 2.65 10.82 -1.14
CA LEU A 177 3.84 11.61 -0.87
C LEU A 177 5.06 10.85 -1.40
N TRP A 178 5.80 11.47 -2.31
CA TRP A 178 6.81 10.80 -3.11
C TRP A 178 8.15 11.52 -3.06
N ASN A 179 9.23 10.73 -2.98
CA ASN A 179 10.59 11.19 -3.20
C ASN A 179 10.96 10.86 -4.65
N PHE A 180 10.87 11.86 -5.53
CA PHE A 180 11.18 11.73 -6.96
C PHE A 180 12.67 11.50 -7.23
N LYS A 181 13.55 11.95 -6.32
CA LYS A 181 14.99 11.70 -6.43
C LYS A 181 15.33 10.23 -6.17
N GLU A 182 14.66 9.61 -5.20
CA GLU A 182 14.91 8.22 -4.82
C GLU A 182 13.95 7.22 -5.46
N GLY A 183 12.89 7.68 -6.13
CA GLY A 183 11.93 6.81 -6.80
C GLY A 183 11.09 5.97 -5.84
N ARG A 184 10.80 6.47 -4.64
CA ARG A 184 10.04 5.76 -3.59
C ARG A 184 9.06 6.67 -2.85
N LYS A 185 8.17 6.06 -2.08
CA LYS A 185 7.33 6.75 -1.08
C LYS A 185 8.21 7.55 -0.12
N ALA A 186 7.88 8.83 0.04
CA ALA A 186 8.54 9.71 0.98
C ALA A 186 7.98 9.53 2.39
N THR A 187 8.87 9.65 3.37
CA THR A 187 8.54 9.68 4.80
C THR A 187 7.89 11.00 5.17
N LEU A 188 7.15 11.02 6.28
CA LEU A 188 6.58 12.25 6.82
C LEU A 188 7.68 13.28 7.14
N THR A 189 8.81 12.82 7.69
CA THR A 189 9.99 13.64 7.97
C THR A 189 10.56 14.30 6.72
N GLU A 190 10.72 13.55 5.61
CA GLU A 190 11.19 14.12 4.34
C GLU A 190 10.28 15.24 3.85
N GLY A 191 8.95 15.07 3.96
CA GLY A 191 8.00 16.09 3.57
C GLY A 191 7.98 17.32 4.47
N VAL A 192 8.04 17.13 5.80
CA VAL A 192 8.16 18.26 6.74
C VAL A 192 9.47 19.03 6.51
N MET A 193 10.58 18.32 6.36
CA MET A 193 11.88 18.93 6.06
C MET A 193 11.89 19.64 4.72
N HIS A 194 11.12 19.17 3.74
CA HIS A 194 10.96 19.86 2.47
C HIS A 194 10.25 21.21 2.65
N ILE A 195 9.12 21.23 3.37
CA ILE A 195 8.37 22.48 3.64
C ILE A 195 9.20 23.48 4.45
N LEU A 196 9.91 23.04 5.48
CA LEU A 196 10.73 23.92 6.32
C LEU A 196 11.92 24.57 5.61
N LYS A 197 12.31 24.03 4.45
CA LYS A 197 13.42 24.53 3.63
C LYS A 197 12.97 25.37 2.43
N GLN A 198 11.65 25.51 2.22
CA GLN A 198 11.10 26.39 1.18
C GLN A 198 11.25 27.86 1.55
#